data_AF-A0A0N0CXS1-F1
#
_entry.id   AF-A0A0N0CXS1-F1
#
_cell.length_a   1.000
_cell.length_b   1.000
_cell.length_c   1.000
_cell.angle_alpha   90.00
_cell.angle_beta   90.00
_cell.angle_gamma   90.00
#
_symmetry.space_group_name_H-M   'P 1'
#
loop_
_entity.id
_entity.type
_entity.pdbx_description
1 polymer ?
#
loop_
_entity_poly.entity_id
_entity_poly.type
_entity_poly.pdbx_seq_one_letter_code
_entity_poly.pdbx_strand_id
1 'polypeptide(L)'
;MLKKIIYFLLLFLFCTYKYTYSQSFKNNLITADSLFKKGEYLKAEPIYQNIFYKEKKYSSEMLLHLAFIANKKQDYVAYLYWLNLYFQVQPSLKTSEKIGNTANTYELAGYELTDRKWFTILYHHYYRFIVLGLCLIGCLVIWLFLFRKQSLLVYRRNGILLLIFLLFSIISLNIIPETKEIVIAQSNTYLMSAPSGASWVVGIVQKGQKLPVNNEHDIWVEVIWNNQKVFVKKTQGYFGSIF
;
A
#
# COMPACT_ATOMS: atom_id res chain seq x y z
N MET A 1 17.41 29.67 -28.85
CA MET A 1 17.02 28.30 -28.42
C MET A 1 17.23 28.05 -26.94
N LEU A 2 18.37 28.44 -26.34
CA LEU A 2 18.67 28.26 -24.90
C LEU A 2 17.55 28.78 -23.97
N LYS A 3 17.01 29.97 -24.25
CA LYS A 3 15.97 30.61 -23.41
C LYS A 3 14.67 29.79 -23.28
N LYS A 4 14.24 29.07 -24.33
CA LYS A 4 12.99 28.28 -24.29
C LYS A 4 13.15 26.97 -23.50
N ILE A 5 14.34 26.36 -23.58
CA ILE A 5 14.69 25.19 -22.76
C ILE A 5 14.80 25.59 -21.29
N ILE A 6 15.41 26.75 -20.99
CA ILE A 6 15.52 27.28 -19.62
C ILE A 6 14.15 27.54 -18.98
N TYR A 7 13.18 28.10 -19.72
CA TYR A 7 11.82 28.31 -19.22
C TYR A 7 11.10 26.99 -18.93
N PHE A 8 11.27 25.97 -19.77
CA PHE A 8 10.69 24.65 -19.54
C PHE A 8 11.31 23.95 -18.32
N LEU A 9 12.62 24.11 -18.12
CA LEU A 9 13.35 23.54 -16.98
C LEU A 9 13.00 24.25 -15.66
N LEU A 10 12.81 25.58 -15.68
CA LEU A 10 12.33 26.37 -14.55
C LEU A 10 10.91 26.01 -14.14
N LEU A 11 10.02 25.78 -15.11
CA LEU A 11 8.63 25.37 -14.84
C LEU A 11 8.56 23.95 -14.25
N PHE A 12 9.45 23.04 -14.70
CA PHE A 12 9.58 21.70 -14.13
C PHE A 12 10.11 21.73 -12.69
N LEU A 13 11.11 22.57 -12.39
CA LEU A 13 11.63 22.77 -11.04
C LEU A 13 10.57 23.32 -10.08
N PHE A 14 9.73 24.25 -10.53
CA PHE A 14 8.66 24.83 -9.70
C PHE A 14 7.57 23.81 -9.33
N CYS A 15 7.22 22.89 -10.25
CA CYS A 15 6.26 21.80 -9.98
C CYS A 15 6.79 20.72 -9.01
N THR A 16 8.10 20.67 -8.75
CA THR A 16 8.69 19.69 -7.80
C THR A 16 8.89 20.23 -6.39
N TYR A 17 8.53 21.49 -6.12
CA TYR A 17 8.72 22.09 -4.81
C TYR A 17 7.69 21.54 -3.81
N LYS A 18 8.09 20.51 -3.04
CA LYS A 18 7.31 20.00 -1.89
C LYS A 18 7.80 20.64 -0.59
N TYR A 19 6.85 21.05 0.25
CA TYR A 19 7.11 21.46 1.63
C TYR A 19 7.63 20.29 2.47
N THR A 20 8.85 20.40 2.98
CA THR A 20 9.54 19.34 3.74
C THR A 20 9.27 19.44 5.25
N TYR A 21 8.06 19.11 5.69
CA TYR A 21 7.81 18.80 7.10
C TYR A 21 8.32 17.37 7.42
N SER A 22 9.65 17.24 7.59
CA SER A 22 10.31 15.93 7.80
C SER A 22 11.20 15.84 9.03
N GLN A 23 11.42 16.94 9.76
CA GLN A 23 12.41 16.96 10.87
C GLN A 23 11.90 16.19 12.11
N SER A 24 10.63 16.38 12.50
CA SER A 24 10.05 15.68 13.65
C SER A 24 9.95 14.16 13.46
N PHE A 25 9.49 13.71 12.28
CA PHE A 25 9.47 12.29 11.89
C PHE A 25 10.84 11.64 12.03
N LYS A 26 11.87 12.29 11.47
CA LYS A 26 13.24 11.76 11.47
C LYS A 26 13.81 11.65 12.88
N ASN A 27 13.56 12.65 13.73
CA ASN A 27 14.04 12.63 15.12
C ASN A 27 13.36 11.52 15.93
N ASN A 28 12.02 11.41 15.87
CA ASN A 28 11.28 10.37 16.59
C ASN A 28 11.71 8.96 16.15
N LEU A 29 11.89 8.75 14.85
CA LEU A 29 12.34 7.46 14.31
C LEU A 29 13.74 7.08 14.83
N ILE A 30 14.71 8.01 14.76
CA ILE A 30 16.09 7.77 15.25
C ILE A 30 16.09 7.42 16.74
N THR A 31 15.27 8.11 17.55
CA THR A 31 15.18 7.80 18.98
C THR A 31 14.63 6.41 19.23
N ALA A 32 13.60 5.99 18.50
CA ALA A 32 13.01 4.67 18.60
C ALA A 32 13.99 3.57 18.15
N ASP A 33 14.72 3.80 17.05
CA ASP A 33 15.74 2.87 16.55
C ASP A 33 16.88 2.70 17.56
N SER A 34 17.29 3.79 18.22
CA SER A 34 18.29 3.74 19.29
C SER A 34 17.82 2.91 20.49
N LEU A 35 16.59 3.13 20.96
CA LEU A 35 16.00 2.35 22.05
C LEU A 35 15.86 0.87 21.68
N PHE A 36 15.45 0.58 20.44
CA PHE A 36 15.34 -0.78 19.94
C PHE A 36 16.69 -1.49 19.94
N LYS A 37 17.76 -0.83 19.45
CA LYS A 37 19.13 -1.38 19.47
C LYS A 37 19.66 -1.63 20.88
N LYS A 38 19.22 -0.85 21.86
CA LYS A 38 19.51 -1.06 23.29
C LYS A 38 18.69 -2.19 23.93
N GLY A 39 17.74 -2.78 23.20
CA GLY A 39 16.82 -3.81 23.69
C GLY A 39 15.64 -3.26 24.49
N GLU A 40 15.43 -1.94 24.54
CA GLU A 40 14.35 -1.28 25.28
C GLU A 40 13.03 -1.30 24.48
N TYR A 41 12.57 -2.49 24.10
CA TYR A 41 11.42 -2.69 23.20
C TYR A 41 10.13 -2.02 23.68
N LEU A 42 9.85 -2.09 25.00
CA LEU A 42 8.65 -1.51 25.60
C LEU A 42 8.60 0.02 25.48
N LYS A 43 9.76 0.68 25.40
CA LYS A 43 9.84 2.14 25.21
C LYS A 43 9.86 2.52 23.73
N ALA A 44 10.44 1.69 22.88
CA ALA A 44 10.53 1.94 21.44
C ALA A 44 9.16 1.82 20.74
N GLU A 45 8.38 0.80 21.10
CA GLU A 45 7.07 0.51 20.48
C GLU A 45 6.07 1.67 20.49
N PRO A 46 5.78 2.35 21.62
CA PRO A 46 4.82 3.46 21.60
C PRO A 46 5.28 4.61 20.71
N ILE A 47 6.59 4.83 20.56
CA ILE A 47 7.14 5.85 19.66
C ILE A 47 6.87 5.45 18.20
N TYR A 48 7.15 4.19 17.83
CA TYR A 48 6.82 3.68 16.50
C TYR A 48 5.31 3.75 16.22
N GLN A 49 4.46 3.32 17.15
CA GLN A 49 3.00 3.39 16.97
C GLN A 49 2.52 4.84 16.83
N ASN A 50 3.09 5.77 17.59
CA ASN A 50 2.76 7.19 17.47
C ASN A 50 3.12 7.74 16.08
N ILE A 51 4.28 7.36 15.54
CA ILE A 51 4.69 7.70 14.16
C ILE A 51 3.70 7.11 13.16
N PHE A 52 3.32 5.84 13.32
CA PHE A 52 2.41 5.15 12.40
C PHE A 52 1.01 5.79 12.40
N TYR A 53 0.39 5.95 13.58
CA TYR A 53 -1.00 6.38 13.70
C TYR A 53 -1.19 7.90 13.60
N LYS A 54 -0.28 8.72 14.17
CA LYS A 54 -0.43 10.18 14.14
C LYS A 54 0.18 10.82 12.91
N GLU A 55 1.40 10.42 12.55
CA GLU A 55 2.12 11.03 11.44
C GLU A 55 1.75 10.40 10.09
N LYS A 56 1.08 9.23 10.09
CA LYS A 56 0.71 8.44 8.91
C LYS A 56 1.92 8.17 7.99
N LYS A 57 3.09 7.98 8.59
CA LYS A 57 4.35 7.69 7.92
C LYS A 57 4.95 6.43 8.54
N TYR A 58 5.70 5.69 7.73
CA TYR A 58 6.40 4.50 8.19
C TYR A 58 7.62 4.24 7.31
N SER A 59 8.65 3.62 7.90
CA SER A 59 9.78 3.03 7.18
C SER A 59 9.64 1.51 7.16
N SER A 60 10.28 0.85 6.19
CA SER A 60 10.32 -0.62 6.13
C SER A 60 10.97 -1.23 7.37
N GLU A 61 12.04 -0.63 7.87
CA GLU A 61 12.74 -1.06 9.09
C GLU A 61 11.84 -0.94 10.34
N MET A 62 11.11 0.16 10.47
CA MET A 62 10.15 0.36 11.57
C MET A 62 9.07 -0.72 11.59
N LEU A 63 8.54 -1.13 10.44
CA LEU A 63 7.55 -2.20 10.36
C LEU A 63 8.13 -3.55 10.80
N LEU A 64 9.39 -3.84 10.44
CA LEU A 64 10.10 -5.02 10.94
C LEU A 64 10.35 -4.95 12.44
N HIS A 65 10.73 -3.78 12.99
CA HIS A 65 10.89 -3.60 14.43
C HIS A 65 9.57 -3.84 15.16
N LEU A 66 8.46 -3.30 14.68
CA LEU A 66 7.12 -3.55 15.25
C LEU A 66 6.74 -5.05 15.18
N ALA A 67 6.98 -5.70 14.05
CA ALA A 67 6.77 -7.14 13.91
C ALA A 67 7.63 -7.93 14.90
N PHE A 68 8.90 -7.57 15.06
CA PHE A 68 9.80 -8.22 16.02
C PHE A 68 9.31 -8.07 17.46
N ILE A 69 8.88 -6.88 17.86
CA ILE A 69 8.33 -6.62 19.20
C ILE A 69 7.05 -7.45 19.42
N ALA A 70 6.14 -7.47 18.44
CA ALA A 70 4.92 -8.27 18.51
C ALA A 70 5.22 -9.77 18.67
N ASN A 71 6.19 -10.29 17.91
CA ASN A 71 6.64 -11.67 18.03
C ASN A 71 7.23 -11.97 19.42
N LYS A 72 8.01 -11.05 20.00
CA LYS A 72 8.55 -11.18 21.37
C LYS A 72 7.45 -11.19 22.44
N LYS A 73 6.36 -10.48 22.21
CA LYS A 73 5.16 -10.49 23.07
C LYS A 73 4.25 -11.71 22.85
N GLN A 74 4.60 -12.60 21.92
CA GLN A 74 3.75 -13.71 21.48
C GLN A 74 2.39 -13.27 20.92
N ASP A 75 2.30 -12.02 20.44
CA ASP A 75 1.12 -11.51 19.74
C ASP A 75 1.26 -11.78 18.25
N TYR A 76 0.84 -12.99 17.84
CA TYR A 76 0.92 -13.43 16.45
C TYR A 76 0.04 -12.60 15.51
N VAL A 77 -1.04 -11.99 16.00
CA VAL A 77 -1.96 -11.20 15.19
C VAL A 77 -1.31 -9.88 14.80
N ALA A 78 -0.77 -9.17 15.80
CA ALA A 78 0.01 -7.95 15.55
C ALA A 78 1.25 -8.26 14.70
N TYR A 79 1.94 -9.38 14.98
CA TYR A 79 3.10 -9.82 14.19
C TYR A 79 2.75 -10.00 12.70
N LEU A 80 1.69 -10.75 12.41
CA LEU A 80 1.22 -10.98 11.03
C LEU A 80 0.78 -9.67 10.36
N TYR A 81 0.11 -8.78 11.10
CA TYR A 81 -0.29 -7.48 10.58
C TYR A 81 0.92 -6.64 10.14
N TRP A 82 1.90 -6.44 11.03
CA TRP A 82 3.09 -5.65 10.72
C TRP A 82 3.95 -6.30 9.62
N LEU A 83 4.05 -7.63 9.62
CA LEU A 83 4.81 -8.35 8.60
C LEU A 83 4.14 -8.28 7.22
N ASN A 84 2.81 -8.33 7.16
CA ASN A 84 2.04 -8.15 5.93
C ASN A 84 2.18 -6.71 5.38
N LEU A 85 2.16 -5.70 6.25
CA LEU A 85 2.46 -4.32 5.85
C LEU A 85 3.90 -4.20 5.32
N TYR A 86 4.88 -4.80 6.00
CA TYR A 86 6.26 -4.80 5.54
C TYR A 86 6.40 -5.46 4.15
N PHE A 87 5.74 -6.61 3.94
CA PHE A 87 5.74 -7.32 2.66
C PHE A 87 5.23 -6.46 1.49
N GLN A 88 4.27 -5.58 1.74
CA GLN A 88 3.73 -4.70 0.71
C GLN A 88 4.68 -3.56 0.35
N VAL A 89 5.45 -3.08 1.33
CA VAL A 89 6.47 -2.05 1.11
C VAL A 89 7.68 -2.63 0.42
N GLN A 90 8.16 -3.77 0.91
CA GLN A 90 9.34 -4.48 0.41
C GLN A 90 8.98 -5.93 0.10
N PRO A 91 8.45 -6.21 -1.10
CA PRO A 91 8.03 -7.55 -1.49
C PRO A 91 9.21 -8.51 -1.50
N SER A 92 9.11 -9.59 -0.71
CA SER A 92 10.13 -10.62 -0.66
C SER A 92 9.51 -11.99 -0.46
N LEU A 93 10.00 -12.98 -1.22
CA LEU A 93 9.51 -14.37 -1.12
C LEU A 93 9.69 -14.93 0.29
N LYS A 94 10.84 -14.64 0.94
CA LYS A 94 11.12 -15.04 2.32
C LYS A 94 10.07 -14.51 3.30
N THR A 95 9.65 -13.26 3.13
CA THR A 95 8.60 -12.66 3.97
C THR A 95 7.26 -13.31 3.72
N SER A 96 6.89 -13.56 2.46
CA SER A 96 5.64 -14.24 2.11
C SER A 96 5.58 -15.65 2.69
N GLU A 97 6.67 -16.41 2.56
CA GLU A 97 6.77 -17.76 3.13
C GLU A 97 6.63 -17.71 4.65
N LYS A 98 7.27 -16.74 5.32
CA LYS A 98 7.15 -16.58 6.77
C LYS A 98 5.72 -16.24 7.20
N ILE A 99 5.03 -15.39 6.45
CA ILE A 99 3.60 -15.07 6.67
C ILE A 99 2.76 -16.34 6.51
N GLY A 100 2.94 -17.07 5.41
CA GLY A 100 2.20 -18.31 5.13
C GLY A 100 2.42 -19.39 6.18
N ASN A 101 3.67 -19.65 6.55
CA ASN A 101 4.00 -20.64 7.57
C ASN A 101 3.41 -20.27 8.94
N THR A 102 3.45 -18.98 9.30
CA THR A 102 2.85 -18.51 10.55
C THR A 102 1.34 -18.63 10.50
N ALA A 103 0.70 -18.22 9.39
CA ALA A 103 -0.75 -18.34 9.21
C ALA A 103 -1.21 -19.80 9.28
N ASN A 104 -0.50 -20.72 8.63
CA ASN A 104 -0.79 -22.15 8.66
C ASN A 104 -0.63 -22.74 10.07
N THR A 105 0.38 -22.31 10.82
CA THR A 105 0.60 -22.75 12.22
C THR A 105 -0.60 -22.41 13.12
N TYR A 106 -1.29 -21.31 12.84
CA TYR A 106 -2.46 -20.84 13.59
C TYR A 106 -3.78 -21.06 12.85
N GLU A 107 -3.79 -21.87 11.79
CA GLU A 107 -4.99 -22.19 10.97
C GLU A 107 -5.75 -20.94 10.47
N LEU A 108 -5.00 -19.92 10.03
CA LEU A 108 -5.53 -18.63 9.58
C LEU A 108 -5.74 -18.60 8.06
N ALA A 109 -6.91 -18.14 7.63
CA ALA A 109 -7.28 -17.95 6.24
C ALA A 109 -6.99 -16.52 5.73
N GLY A 110 -6.92 -16.39 4.41
CA GLY A 110 -6.75 -15.11 3.70
C GLY A 110 -5.31 -14.64 3.52
N TYR A 111 -4.32 -15.38 4.04
CA TYR A 111 -2.89 -15.08 3.91
C TYR A 111 -2.23 -15.68 2.67
N GLU A 112 -2.99 -16.37 1.84
CA GLU A 112 -2.49 -17.00 0.63
C GLU A 112 -1.94 -15.97 -0.37
N LEU A 113 -0.76 -16.27 -0.91
CA LEU A 113 -0.18 -15.49 -2.00
C LEU A 113 -0.65 -16.07 -3.33
N THR A 114 -1.65 -15.45 -3.92
CA THR A 114 -2.09 -15.76 -5.30
C THR A 114 -1.27 -14.97 -6.31
N ASP A 115 -1.14 -15.49 -7.53
CA ASP A 115 -0.41 -14.82 -8.63
C ASP A 115 -0.91 -13.39 -8.86
N ARG A 116 -2.24 -13.20 -8.87
CA ARG A 116 -2.87 -11.88 -9.02
C ARG A 116 -2.43 -10.92 -7.92
N LYS A 117 -2.38 -11.39 -6.67
CA LYS A 117 -1.96 -10.58 -5.52
C LYS A 117 -0.48 -10.22 -5.61
N TRP A 118 0.36 -11.18 -6.00
CA TRP A 118 1.78 -10.95 -6.25
C TRP A 118 2.01 -9.89 -7.32
N PHE A 119 1.35 -9.99 -8.48
CA PHE A 119 1.43 -8.98 -9.54
C PHE A 119 0.94 -7.61 -9.09
N THR A 120 -0.15 -7.56 -8.31
CA THR A 120 -0.68 -6.30 -7.78
C THR A 120 0.34 -5.62 -6.87
N ILE A 121 0.94 -6.36 -5.95
CA ILE A 121 1.96 -5.83 -5.03
C ILE A 121 3.19 -5.35 -5.81
N LEU A 122 3.68 -6.15 -6.75
CA LEU A 122 4.85 -5.82 -7.56
C LEU A 122 4.61 -4.56 -8.41
N TYR A 123 3.44 -4.46 -9.03
CA TYR A 123 3.06 -3.29 -9.80
C TYR A 123 3.11 -2.02 -8.94
N HIS A 124 2.48 -2.04 -7.75
CA HIS A 124 2.46 -0.87 -6.89
C HIS A 124 3.86 -0.47 -6.41
N HIS A 125 4.70 -1.46 -6.09
CA HIS A 125 6.09 -1.20 -5.70
C HIS A 125 6.88 -0.48 -6.80
N TYR A 126 6.69 -0.87 -8.07
CA TYR A 126 7.39 -0.27 -9.22
C TYR A 126 6.61 0.83 -9.94
N TYR A 127 5.41 1.18 -9.48
CA TYR A 127 4.52 2.13 -10.15
C TYR A 127 5.19 3.46 -10.48
N ARG A 128 5.97 4.01 -9.53
CA ARG A 128 6.70 5.27 -9.75
C ARG A 128 7.69 5.16 -10.91
N PHE A 129 8.40 4.04 -11.02
CA PHE A 129 9.33 3.80 -12.11
C PHE A 129 8.62 3.59 -13.44
N ILE A 130 7.48 2.89 -13.44
CA ILE A 130 6.62 2.71 -14.62
C ILE A 130 6.13 4.07 -15.13
N VAL A 131 5.60 4.92 -14.24
CA VAL A 131 5.14 6.27 -14.59
C VAL A 131 6.29 7.15 -15.10
N LEU A 132 7.46 7.10 -14.45
CA LEU A 132 8.64 7.82 -14.93
C LEU A 132 9.08 7.35 -16.32
N GLY A 133 9.11 6.04 -16.56
CA GLY A 133 9.41 5.46 -17.87
C GLY A 133 8.41 5.91 -18.94
N LEU A 134 7.12 5.92 -18.62
CA LEU A 134 6.07 6.45 -19.49
C LEU A 134 6.32 7.93 -19.81
N CYS A 135 6.56 8.78 -18.79
CA CYS A 135 6.86 10.19 -18.99
C CYS A 135 8.07 10.40 -19.92
N LEU A 136 9.14 9.61 -19.78
CA LEU A 136 10.32 9.68 -20.64
C LEU A 136 9.98 9.33 -22.09
N ILE A 137 9.20 8.28 -22.32
CA ILE A 137 8.73 7.89 -23.67
C ILE A 137 7.85 9.00 -24.26
N GLY A 138 6.94 9.56 -23.47
CA GLY A 138 6.09 10.69 -23.88
C GLY A 138 6.91 11.90 -24.32
N CYS A 139 7.93 12.28 -23.53
CA CYS A 139 8.86 13.35 -23.89
C CYS A 139 9.61 13.07 -25.21
N LEU A 140 10.06 11.83 -25.44
CA LEU A 140 10.72 11.44 -26.70
C LEU A 140 9.77 11.56 -27.90
N VAL A 141 8.52 11.12 -27.77
CA VAL A 141 7.52 11.23 -28.85
C VAL A 141 7.21 12.69 -29.18
N ILE A 142 7.02 13.53 -28.16
CA ILE A 142 6.78 14.97 -28.33
C ILE A 142 7.99 15.65 -28.98
N TRP A 143 9.20 15.29 -28.55
CA TRP A 143 10.43 15.82 -29.13
C TRP A 143 10.57 15.46 -30.62
N LEU A 144 10.30 14.21 -30.99
CA LEU A 144 10.29 13.77 -32.39
C LEU A 144 9.22 14.48 -33.24
N PHE A 145 8.09 14.85 -32.63
CA PHE A 145 7.00 15.57 -33.29
C PHE A 145 7.32 17.06 -33.53
N LEU A 146 7.96 17.74 -32.57
CA LEU A 146 8.22 19.17 -32.62
C LEU A 146 9.48 19.56 -33.42
N PHE A 147 10.53 18.74 -33.41
CA PHE A 147 11.86 19.15 -33.87
C PHE A 147 12.27 18.64 -35.25
N ARG A 148 11.48 17.77 -35.88
CA ARG A 148 11.74 17.31 -37.25
C ARG A 148 10.71 17.91 -38.20
N LYS A 149 11.18 18.62 -39.25
CA LYS A 149 10.36 18.91 -40.43
C LYS A 149 9.95 17.58 -41.06
N GLN A 150 8.66 17.27 -41.02
CA GLN A 150 8.12 15.97 -41.42
C GLN A 150 7.07 16.14 -42.52
N SER A 151 6.94 15.13 -43.39
CA SER A 151 5.84 15.08 -44.34
C SER A 151 4.52 14.79 -43.64
N LEU A 152 3.39 15.14 -44.26
CA LEU A 152 2.05 15.00 -43.68
C LEU A 152 1.74 13.56 -43.21
N LEU A 153 2.26 12.56 -43.92
CA LEU A 153 2.13 11.14 -43.56
C LEU A 153 2.83 10.77 -42.25
N VAL A 154 4.00 11.37 -41.99
CA VAL A 154 4.77 11.11 -40.76
C VAL A 154 4.10 11.81 -39.57
N TYR A 155 3.53 13.01 -39.77
CA TYR A 155 2.68 13.66 -38.76
C TYR A 155 1.47 12.79 -38.38
N ARG A 156 0.76 12.21 -39.35
CA ARG A 156 -0.39 11.33 -39.09
C ARG A 156 0.00 10.08 -38.31
N ARG A 157 1.10 9.42 -38.69
CA ARG A 157 1.62 8.23 -38.00
C ARG A 157 2.01 8.55 -36.55
N ASN A 158 2.75 9.63 -36.33
CA ASN A 158 3.21 10.02 -35.00
C ASN A 158 2.05 10.47 -34.11
N GLY A 159 1.01 11.12 -34.68
CA GLY A 159 -0.22 11.46 -33.97
C GLY A 159 -0.98 10.23 -33.47
N ILE A 160 -1.07 9.17 -34.27
CA ILE A 160 -1.69 7.89 -33.85
C ILE A 160 -0.88 7.24 -32.71
N LEU A 161 0.44 7.21 -32.81
CA LEU A 161 1.31 6.69 -31.74
C LEU A 161 1.15 7.47 -30.43
N LEU A 162 1.06 8.80 -30.51
CA LEU A 162 0.81 9.65 -29.35
C LEU A 162 -0.58 9.38 -28.73
N LEU A 163 -1.61 9.19 -29.55
CA LEU A 163 -2.95 8.86 -29.08
C LEU A 163 -2.99 7.49 -28.38
N ILE A 164 -2.34 6.47 -28.95
CA ILE A 164 -2.21 5.14 -28.32
C ILE A 164 -1.46 5.25 -26.99
N PHE A 165 -0.36 6.01 -26.95
CA PHE A 165 0.42 6.23 -25.74
C PHE A 165 -0.39 6.95 -24.64
N LEU A 166 -1.19 7.96 -25.00
CA LEU A 166 -2.07 8.67 -24.06
C LEU A 166 -3.16 7.76 -23.51
N LEU A 167 -3.83 6.98 -24.37
CA LEU A 167 -4.83 6.00 -23.93
C LEU A 167 -4.22 4.96 -22.99
N PHE A 168 -3.06 4.39 -23.34
CA PHE A 168 -2.35 3.45 -22.49
C PHE A 168 -1.98 4.05 -21.14
N SER A 169 -1.52 5.31 -21.13
CA SER A 169 -1.20 6.02 -19.90
C SER A 169 -2.43 6.18 -19.01
N ILE A 170 -3.56 6.65 -19.55
CA ILE A 170 -4.82 6.81 -18.80
C ILE A 170 -5.29 5.48 -18.20
N ILE A 171 -5.25 4.42 -19.00
CA ILE A 171 -5.59 3.04 -18.61
C ILE A 171 -4.69 2.59 -17.46
N SER A 172 -3.37 2.72 -17.61
CA SER A 172 -2.40 2.29 -16.59
C SER A 172 -2.56 3.02 -15.26
N LEU A 173 -2.97 4.29 -15.29
CA LEU A 173 -3.15 5.11 -14.09
C LEU A 173 -4.49 4.85 -13.37
N ASN A 174 -5.51 4.31 -14.05
CA ASN A 174 -6.87 4.18 -13.51
C ASN A 174 -7.32 2.74 -13.23
N ILE A 175 -6.70 1.72 -13.81
CA ILE A 175 -7.25 0.35 -13.80
C ILE A 175 -6.99 -0.43 -12.51
N ILE A 176 -6.19 0.08 -11.58
CA ILE A 176 -5.64 -0.76 -10.52
C ILE A 176 -6.39 -0.51 -9.22
N PRO A 177 -7.28 -1.44 -8.81
CA PRO A 177 -8.04 -1.29 -7.60
C PRO A 177 -7.13 -1.45 -6.38
N GLU A 178 -7.29 -0.56 -5.41
CA GLU A 178 -6.75 -0.74 -4.07
C GLU A 178 -7.38 -1.99 -3.45
N THR A 179 -6.54 -2.96 -3.10
CA THR A 179 -6.99 -4.12 -2.34
C THR A 179 -6.94 -3.79 -0.86
N LYS A 180 -8.10 -3.49 -0.27
CA LYS A 180 -8.22 -3.25 1.17
C LYS A 180 -8.41 -4.58 1.89
N GLU A 181 -7.73 -4.74 3.03
CA GLU A 181 -7.78 -5.96 3.85
C GLU A 181 -7.98 -5.56 5.32
N ILE A 182 -8.67 -6.42 6.07
CA ILE A 182 -8.80 -6.30 7.53
C ILE A 182 -8.28 -7.57 8.20
N VAL A 183 -7.46 -7.40 9.23
CA VAL A 183 -7.00 -8.50 10.09
C VAL A 183 -7.75 -8.43 11.40
N ILE A 184 -8.53 -9.46 11.73
CA ILE A 184 -9.33 -9.50 12.95
C ILE A 184 -8.42 -9.55 14.18
N ALA A 185 -8.55 -8.59 15.10
CA ALA A 185 -7.69 -8.46 16.28
C ALA A 185 -8.35 -9.08 17.52
N GLN A 186 -9.68 -9.02 17.61
CA GLN A 186 -10.43 -9.52 18.76
C GLN A 186 -10.85 -10.98 18.58
N SER A 187 -10.76 -11.74 19.68
CA SER A 187 -11.35 -13.08 19.75
C SER A 187 -12.88 -12.99 19.62
N ASN A 188 -13.48 -13.89 18.85
CA ASN A 188 -14.93 -14.03 18.66
C ASN A 188 -15.57 -12.78 18.06
N THR A 189 -15.07 -12.35 16.90
CA THR A 189 -15.64 -11.23 16.16
C THR A 189 -16.89 -11.68 15.41
N TYR A 190 -18.01 -11.04 15.71
CA TYR A 190 -19.30 -11.31 15.05
C TYR A 190 -19.32 -10.73 13.62
N LEU A 191 -19.62 -11.60 12.65
CA LEU A 191 -19.96 -11.21 11.29
C LEU A 191 -21.45 -10.90 11.24
N MET A 192 -21.78 -9.67 10.83
CA MET A 192 -23.16 -9.19 10.78
C MET A 192 -23.72 -9.25 9.37
N SER A 193 -25.02 -9.47 9.24
CA SER A 193 -25.73 -9.51 7.95
C SER A 193 -25.96 -8.12 7.34
N ALA A 194 -25.97 -7.07 8.16
CA ALA A 194 -26.12 -5.68 7.74
C ALA A 194 -25.22 -4.76 8.59
N PRO A 195 -24.93 -3.50 8.18
CA PRO A 195 -24.13 -2.55 8.95
C PRO A 195 -24.92 -1.98 10.15
N SER A 196 -25.42 -2.85 11.02
CA SER A 196 -26.20 -2.51 12.20
C SER A 196 -25.92 -3.50 13.32
N GLY A 197 -25.82 -2.98 14.55
CA GLY A 197 -25.61 -3.80 15.75
C GLY A 197 -26.81 -4.68 16.11
N ALA A 198 -28.00 -4.39 15.56
CA ALA A 198 -29.21 -5.18 15.76
C ALA A 198 -29.45 -6.21 14.65
N SER A 199 -28.55 -6.30 13.66
CA SER A 199 -28.68 -7.26 12.57
C SER A 199 -28.31 -8.68 13.00
N TRP A 200 -28.74 -9.66 12.20
CA TRP A 200 -28.47 -11.07 12.48
C TRP A 200 -26.98 -11.40 12.35
N VAL A 201 -26.46 -12.21 13.29
CA VAL A 201 -25.09 -12.72 13.27
C VAL A 201 -25.01 -13.87 12.28
N VAL A 202 -24.27 -13.66 11.20
CA VAL A 202 -24.04 -14.66 10.14
C VAL A 202 -23.01 -15.69 10.58
N GLY A 203 -22.03 -15.29 11.39
CA GLY A 203 -20.99 -16.18 11.88
C GLY A 203 -20.07 -15.51 12.89
N ILE A 204 -19.14 -16.29 13.43
CA ILE A 204 -18.13 -15.83 14.37
C ILE A 204 -16.76 -16.18 13.81
N VAL A 205 -15.87 -15.20 13.78
CA VAL A 205 -14.51 -15.36 13.25
C VAL A 205 -13.52 -15.21 14.40
N GLN A 206 -12.51 -16.09 14.40
CA GLN A 206 -11.44 -16.06 15.39
C GLN A 206 -10.44 -14.94 15.09
N LYS A 207 -9.66 -14.57 16.11
CA LYS A 207 -8.61 -13.55 15.97
C LYS A 207 -7.51 -14.04 15.00
N GLY A 208 -6.93 -13.11 14.26
CA GLY A 208 -5.88 -13.36 13.27
C GLY A 208 -6.39 -13.64 11.87
N GLN A 209 -7.69 -13.90 11.68
CA GLN A 209 -8.23 -14.15 10.34
C GLN A 209 -8.16 -12.89 9.47
N LYS A 210 -7.78 -13.04 8.20
CA LYS A 210 -7.67 -11.93 7.27
C LYS A 210 -8.76 -11.98 6.22
N LEU A 211 -9.49 -10.88 6.09
CA LEU A 211 -10.66 -10.79 5.22
C LEU A 211 -10.47 -9.70 4.16
N PRO A 212 -10.86 -9.95 2.90
CA PRO A 212 -10.88 -8.94 1.86
C PRO A 212 -12.02 -7.95 2.14
N VAL A 213 -11.71 -6.66 2.05
CA VAL A 213 -12.66 -5.57 2.23
C VAL A 213 -13.19 -5.15 0.87
N ASN A 214 -14.52 -5.18 0.71
CA ASN A 214 -15.18 -4.72 -0.50
C ASN A 214 -15.58 -3.23 -0.40
N ASN A 215 -16.11 -2.82 0.75
CA ASN A 215 -16.56 -1.44 0.96
C ASN A 215 -16.51 -1.04 2.43
N GLU A 216 -16.64 0.25 2.70
CA GLU A 216 -16.67 0.81 4.05
C GLU A 216 -17.93 1.66 4.26
N HIS A 217 -18.60 1.47 5.39
CA HIS A 217 -19.80 2.20 5.79
C HIS A 217 -19.61 2.73 7.21
N ASP A 218 -19.06 3.93 7.33
CA ASP A 218 -18.79 4.59 8.60
C ASP A 218 -17.94 3.72 9.55
N ILE A 219 -18.53 3.17 10.62
CA ILE A 219 -17.90 2.26 11.57
C ILE A 219 -17.86 0.78 11.13
N TRP A 220 -18.57 0.44 10.05
CA TRP A 220 -18.67 -0.90 9.50
C TRP A 220 -17.81 -1.07 8.25
N VAL A 221 -17.34 -2.29 8.06
CA VAL A 221 -16.56 -2.72 6.91
C VAL A 221 -17.29 -3.89 6.27
N GLU A 222 -17.62 -3.77 5.00
CA GLU A 222 -18.16 -4.85 4.18
C GLU A 222 -17.01 -5.77 3.77
N VAL A 223 -17.09 -7.02 4.20
CA VAL A 223 -16.11 -8.06 3.90
C VAL A 223 -16.80 -9.24 3.21
N ILE A 224 -16.04 -9.97 2.43
CA ILE A 224 -16.53 -11.19 1.77
C ILE A 224 -16.14 -12.39 2.64
N TRP A 225 -17.13 -13.17 3.05
CA TRP A 225 -16.96 -14.40 3.83
C TRP A 225 -17.85 -15.50 3.24
N ASN A 226 -17.28 -16.67 2.91
CA ASN A 226 -18.01 -17.80 2.29
C ASN A 226 -18.88 -17.37 1.09
N ASN A 227 -18.34 -16.54 0.19
CA ASN A 227 -19.05 -15.95 -0.96
C ASN A 227 -20.27 -15.08 -0.62
N GLN A 228 -20.44 -14.69 0.65
CA GLN A 228 -21.49 -13.79 1.10
C GLN A 228 -20.89 -12.47 1.60
N LYS A 229 -21.64 -11.38 1.42
CA LYS A 229 -21.29 -10.06 1.94
C LYS A 229 -21.73 -9.97 3.39
N VAL A 230 -20.79 -9.68 4.27
CA VAL A 230 -21.02 -9.52 5.71
C VAL A 230 -20.32 -8.29 6.23
N PHE A 231 -20.69 -7.84 7.43
CA PHE A 231 -20.22 -6.59 8.00
C PHE A 231 -19.48 -6.83 9.32
N VAL A 232 -18.34 -6.17 9.48
CA VAL A 232 -17.50 -6.20 10.69
C VAL A 232 -17.22 -4.78 11.15
N LYS A 233 -17.12 -4.52 12.45
CA LYS A 233 -16.77 -3.19 12.94
C LYS A 233 -15.28 -2.91 12.74
N LYS A 234 -14.92 -1.70 12.31
CA LYS A 234 -13.52 -1.25 12.16
C LYS A 234 -12.69 -1.45 13.43
N THR A 235 -13.30 -1.28 14.60
CA THR A 235 -12.64 -1.40 15.91
C THR A 235 -12.27 -2.83 16.29
N GLN A 236 -12.76 -3.85 15.58
CA GLN A 236 -12.53 -5.26 15.89
C GLN A 236 -11.28 -5.82 15.22
N GLY A 237 -10.61 -5.04 14.36
CA GLY A 237 -9.44 -5.48 13.63
C GLY A 237 -8.47 -4.37 13.30
N TYR A 238 -7.30 -4.77 12.85
CA TYR A 238 -6.36 -3.86 12.20
C TYR A 238 -6.85 -3.62 10.77
N PHE A 239 -7.29 -2.39 10.54
CA PHE A 239 -7.70 -1.91 9.23
C PHE A 239 -6.52 -1.26 8.52
N GLY A 240 -6.22 -1.70 7.30
CA GLY A 240 -5.26 -1.04 6.44
C GLY A 240 -5.82 -0.87 5.05
N SER A 241 -5.93 0.37 4.57
CA SER A 241 -5.88 0.61 3.12
C SER A 241 -4.43 0.45 2.70
N ILE A 242 -4.24 -0.24 1.59
CA ILE A 242 -2.95 -0.56 1.04
C ILE A 242 -2.97 0.03 -0.35
N PHE A 243 -2.25 1.14 -0.44
CA PHE A 243 -2.34 2.18 -1.46
C PHE A 243 -3.56 3.09 -1.29
#